data_AF-A0A534Z6E0-F1
#
_entry.id   AF-A0A534Z6E0-F1
#
_cell.length_a   1.000
_cell.length_b   1.000
_cell.length_c   1.000
_cell.angle_alpha   90.00
_cell.angle_beta   90.00
_cell.angle_gamma   90.00
#
_symmetry.space_group_name_H-M   'P 1'
#
loop_
_entity.id
_entity.type
_entity.pdbx_description
1 polymer ?
#
loop_
_entity_poly.entity_id
_entity_poly.type
_entity_poly.pdbx_seq_one_letter_code
_entity_poly.pdbx_strand_id
1 'polypeptide(L)'
;MSSASGAFTDAFDACLERDQECIDACRFQLGECRDSTGAGADLFACQLELKAAKDRCRNKFPLGSRRREICIDRAQIAGFRCRRAVLRHLRRALRDCRSAFGQCANACVPGGPPGGVDTCKADAKAALQADLASCKATYQVTASGCINKDGTCVQGCGDARDACSAPTQSMLAAAMMVCTAQEKAAAAACVQANPGGGSPLDQCLTTAQANAFACREAALQAAGPGITACTQQYVGCVKACPAA
;
A
#
# COMPACT_ATOMS: atom_id res chain seq x y z
N MET A 1 1.68 -1.66 3.71
CA MET A 1 0.95 -0.90 2.67
C MET A 1 1.96 -0.37 1.68
N SER A 2 2.08 -1.01 0.52
CA SER A 2 2.84 -0.47 -0.60
C SER A 2 2.10 0.78 -1.10
N SER A 3 2.78 1.91 -1.13
CA SER A 3 2.29 3.13 -1.79
C SER A 3 1.94 2.78 -3.23
N ALA A 4 0.91 3.40 -3.84
CA ALA A 4 0.63 3.28 -5.28
C ALA A 4 1.90 3.52 -6.14
N SER A 5 2.79 4.40 -5.67
CA SER A 5 4.11 4.64 -6.27
C SER A 5 5.07 3.45 -6.21
N GLY A 6 4.99 2.60 -5.17
CA GLY A 6 5.79 1.40 -5.02
C GLY A 6 5.33 0.30 -5.98
N ALA A 7 4.03 0.00 -5.99
CA ALA A 7 3.42 -0.95 -6.93
C ALA A 7 3.62 -0.53 -8.39
N PHE A 8 3.51 0.77 -8.70
CA PHE A 8 3.85 1.30 -10.01
C PHE A 8 5.32 1.09 -10.38
N THR A 9 6.26 1.35 -9.46
CA THR A 9 7.67 1.16 -9.79
C THR A 9 7.96 -0.32 -10.07
N ASP A 10 7.36 -1.24 -9.31
CA ASP A 10 7.55 -2.68 -9.50
C ASP A 10 6.90 -3.20 -10.79
N ALA A 11 5.77 -2.61 -11.21
CA ALA A 11 5.12 -2.88 -12.49
C ALA A 11 5.87 -2.27 -13.68
N PHE A 12 6.48 -1.09 -13.50
CA PHE A 12 7.26 -0.42 -14.53
C PHE A 12 8.64 -1.07 -14.73
N ASP A 13 9.28 -1.48 -13.64
CA ASP A 13 10.54 -2.23 -13.63
C ASP A 13 10.36 -3.66 -14.22
N ALA A 14 9.12 -4.13 -14.39
CA ALA A 14 8.77 -5.36 -15.12
C ALA A 14 9.01 -5.26 -16.63
N CYS A 15 8.87 -4.04 -17.15
CA CYS A 15 8.82 -3.79 -18.58
C CYS A 15 10.24 -3.64 -19.12
N LEU A 16 11.01 -4.73 -19.07
CA LEU A 16 12.38 -4.84 -19.53
C LEU A 16 12.47 -5.75 -20.74
N GLU A 17 13.38 -5.43 -21.67
CA GLU A 17 13.74 -6.30 -22.81
C GLU A 17 14.65 -7.43 -22.33
N ARG A 18 14.16 -8.19 -21.35
CA ARG A 18 14.85 -9.30 -20.71
C ARG A 18 13.88 -10.47 -20.58
N ASP A 19 14.46 -11.67 -20.52
CA ASP A 19 13.72 -12.91 -20.27
C ASP A 19 12.84 -12.77 -19.02
N GLN A 20 11.55 -13.07 -19.17
CA GLN A 20 10.56 -12.78 -18.14
C GLN A 20 10.69 -13.70 -16.92
N GLU A 21 11.05 -14.97 -17.14
CA GLU A 21 11.26 -15.91 -16.04
C GLU A 21 12.45 -15.48 -15.17
N CYS A 22 13.54 -15.02 -15.81
CA CYS A 22 14.68 -14.44 -15.11
C CYS A 22 14.34 -13.14 -14.36
N ILE A 23 13.57 -12.24 -14.99
CA ILE A 23 13.14 -10.98 -14.33
C ILE A 23 12.24 -11.25 -13.12
N ASP A 24 11.35 -12.24 -13.20
CA ASP A 24 10.50 -12.61 -12.06
C ASP A 24 11.30 -13.21 -10.90
N ALA A 25 12.38 -13.96 -11.17
CA ALA A 25 13.33 -14.40 -10.13
C ALA A 25 14.11 -13.22 -9.50
N CYS A 26 14.49 -12.20 -10.29
CA CYS A 26 15.09 -10.99 -9.73
C CYS A 26 14.11 -10.18 -8.86
N ARG A 27 12.82 -10.18 -9.23
CA ARG A 27 11.75 -9.53 -8.45
C ARG A 27 11.50 -10.24 -7.13
N PHE A 28 11.60 -11.56 -7.13
CA PHE A 28 11.56 -12.36 -5.92
C PHE A 28 12.62 -11.88 -4.90
N GLN A 29 13.88 -11.77 -5.34
CA GLN A 29 14.98 -11.28 -4.48
C GLN A 29 14.75 -9.83 -4.02
N LEU A 30 14.18 -8.98 -4.88
CA LEU A 30 13.78 -7.63 -4.51
C LEU A 30 12.69 -7.63 -3.42
N GLY A 31 11.72 -8.54 -3.53
CA GLY A 31 10.67 -8.79 -2.54
C GLY A 31 11.26 -9.19 -1.19
N GLU A 32 12.12 -10.22 -1.15
CA GLU A 32 12.82 -10.67 0.05
C GLU A 32 13.65 -9.56 0.71
N CYS A 33 14.42 -8.84 -0.11
CA CYS A 33 15.26 -7.77 0.38
C CYS A 33 14.41 -6.67 1.03
N ARG A 34 13.25 -6.34 0.45
CA ARG A 34 12.33 -5.34 1.02
C ARG A 34 11.64 -5.84 2.27
N ASP A 35 11.14 -7.06 2.28
CA ASP A 35 10.42 -7.62 3.43
C ASP A 35 11.36 -7.84 4.63
N SER A 36 12.62 -8.21 4.38
CA SER A 36 13.66 -8.30 5.42
C SER A 36 14.06 -6.94 6.03
N THR A 37 13.79 -5.82 5.36
CA THR A 37 14.01 -4.48 5.97
C THR A 37 13.06 -4.16 7.11
N GLY A 38 11.96 -4.91 7.29
CA GLY A 38 10.92 -4.61 8.28
C GLY A 38 9.99 -3.44 7.91
N ALA A 39 10.18 -2.81 6.74
CA ALA A 39 9.41 -1.64 6.29
C ALA A 39 7.89 -1.85 6.37
N GLY A 40 7.41 -3.04 6.00
CA GLY A 40 5.99 -3.37 6.03
C GLY A 40 5.40 -3.30 7.44
N ALA A 41 6.10 -3.87 8.42
CA ALA A 41 5.67 -3.91 9.82
C ALA A 41 5.71 -2.51 10.45
N ASP A 42 6.79 -1.76 10.23
CA ASP A 42 6.95 -0.40 10.78
C ASP A 42 5.90 0.59 10.23
N LEU A 43 5.64 0.53 8.92
CA LEU A 43 4.60 1.36 8.31
C LEU A 43 3.20 0.99 8.80
N PHE A 44 2.97 -0.30 9.07
CA PHE A 44 1.72 -0.78 9.64
C PHE A 44 1.54 -0.32 11.10
N ALA A 45 2.61 -0.36 11.90
CA ALA A 45 2.61 0.17 13.27
C ALA A 45 2.23 1.66 13.30
N CYS A 46 2.82 2.49 12.43
CA CYS A 46 2.44 3.90 12.28
C CYS A 46 0.94 4.09 11.97
N GLN A 47 0.35 3.21 11.16
CA GLN A 47 -1.07 3.28 10.80
C GLN A 47 -1.98 2.90 11.97
N LEU A 48 -1.61 1.88 12.75
CA LEU A 48 -2.32 1.49 13.97
C LEU A 48 -2.27 2.60 15.02
N GLU A 49 -1.12 3.22 15.24
CA GLU A 49 -0.97 4.35 16.16
C GLU A 49 -1.83 5.55 15.77
N LEU A 50 -1.88 5.87 14.46
CA LEU A 50 -2.75 6.92 13.94
C LEU A 50 -4.23 6.61 14.22
N LYS A 51 -4.68 5.39 13.92
CA LYS A 51 -6.06 4.97 14.18
C LYS A 51 -6.40 5.11 15.67
N ALA A 52 -5.55 4.55 16.54
CA ALA A 52 -5.75 4.62 17.98
C ALA A 52 -5.75 6.07 18.50
N ALA A 53 -4.90 6.94 17.95
CA ALA A 53 -4.87 8.36 18.31
C ALA A 53 -6.16 9.09 17.89
N LYS A 54 -6.70 8.82 16.70
CA LYS A 54 -7.99 9.38 16.26
C LYS A 54 -9.13 8.90 17.15
N ASP A 55 -9.18 7.61 17.48
CA ASP A 55 -10.23 7.06 18.34
C ASP A 55 -10.15 7.65 19.76
N ARG A 56 -8.96 7.88 20.31
CA ARG A 56 -8.79 8.64 21.57
C ARG A 56 -9.32 10.07 21.47
N CYS A 57 -9.07 10.78 20.37
CA CYS A 57 -9.61 12.13 20.17
C CYS A 57 -11.15 12.13 20.13
N ARG A 58 -11.75 11.15 19.45
CA ARG A 58 -13.21 10.99 19.33
C ARG A 58 -13.88 10.70 20.67
N ASN A 59 -13.26 9.86 21.49
CA ASN A 59 -13.78 9.50 22.81
C ASN A 59 -13.65 10.65 23.82
N LYS A 60 -12.64 11.52 23.65
CA LYS A 60 -12.35 12.59 24.60
C LYS A 60 -13.13 13.89 24.33
N PHE A 61 -13.44 14.19 23.07
CA PHE A 61 -14.02 15.46 22.68
C PHE A 61 -15.30 15.28 21.86
N PRO A 62 -16.35 16.09 22.10
CA PRO A 62 -17.59 16.00 21.34
C PRO A 62 -17.38 16.39 19.88
N LEU A 63 -18.25 15.86 19.01
CA LEU A 63 -18.28 16.20 17.58
C LEU A 63 -18.51 17.71 17.40
N GLY A 64 -17.86 18.32 16.40
CA GLY A 64 -17.96 19.76 16.12
C GLY A 64 -17.16 20.66 17.05
N SER A 65 -16.48 20.11 18.06
CA SER A 65 -15.63 20.92 18.92
C SER A 65 -14.28 21.21 18.28
N ARG A 66 -13.87 22.48 18.30
CA ARG A 66 -12.53 22.92 17.86
C ARG A 66 -11.38 22.13 18.52
N ARG A 67 -11.58 21.66 19.76
CA ARG A 67 -10.61 20.81 20.47
C ARG A 67 -10.48 19.43 19.83
N ARG A 68 -11.56 18.82 19.34
CA ARG A 68 -11.55 17.54 18.62
C ARG A 68 -10.82 17.68 17.28
N GLU A 69 -11.10 18.74 16.53
CA GLU A 69 -10.43 19.04 15.25
C GLU A 69 -8.91 19.15 15.44
N ILE A 70 -8.46 20.02 16.36
CA ILE A 70 -7.04 20.19 16.68
C ILE A 70 -6.39 18.87 17.12
N CYS A 71 -7.11 18.04 17.87
CA CYS A 71 -6.62 16.73 18.30
C CYS A 71 -6.41 15.78 17.11
N ILE A 72 -7.40 15.69 16.21
CA ILE A 72 -7.34 14.83 15.02
C ILE A 72 -6.23 15.30 14.07
N ASP A 73 -6.06 16.60 13.86
CA ASP A 73 -5.00 17.15 13.01
C ASP A 73 -3.61 16.81 13.56
N ARG A 74 -3.42 16.95 14.87
CA ARG A 74 -2.16 16.55 15.52
C ARG A 74 -1.88 15.06 15.35
N ALA A 75 -2.91 14.21 15.49
CA ALA A 75 -2.77 12.78 15.25
C ALA A 75 -2.36 12.47 13.80
N GLN A 76 -2.97 13.14 12.81
CA GLN A 76 -2.62 12.99 11.40
C GLN A 76 -1.18 13.42 11.11
N ILE A 77 -0.75 14.57 11.65
CA ILE A 77 0.63 15.06 11.51
C ILE A 77 1.62 14.07 12.14
N ALA A 78 1.32 13.53 13.32
CA ALA A 78 2.15 12.53 13.98
C ALA A 78 2.27 11.24 13.13
N GLY A 79 1.15 10.72 12.62
CA GLY A 79 1.15 9.55 11.73
C GLY A 79 1.92 9.78 10.43
N PHE A 80 1.84 10.98 9.84
CA PHE A 80 2.67 11.36 8.69
C PHE A 80 4.16 11.41 9.04
N ARG A 81 4.51 12.00 10.19
CA ARG A 81 5.91 12.06 10.66
C ARG A 81 6.48 10.66 10.93
N CYS A 82 5.69 9.77 11.53
CA CYS A 82 6.06 8.37 11.76
C CYS A 82 6.41 7.67 10.43
N ARG A 83 5.49 7.67 9.46
CA ARG A 83 5.73 7.07 8.13
C ARG A 83 6.95 7.66 7.44
N ARG A 84 7.10 8.99 7.49
CA ARG A 84 8.27 9.68 6.91
C ARG A 84 9.58 9.34 7.63
N ALA A 85 9.55 9.05 8.93
CA ALA A 85 10.72 8.64 9.69
C ALA A 85 11.14 7.22 9.30
N VAL A 86 10.20 6.27 9.26
CA VAL A 86 10.42 4.89 8.79
C VAL A 86 11.04 4.87 7.39
N LEU A 87 10.43 5.56 6.43
CA LEU A 87 10.95 5.61 5.05
C LEU A 87 12.32 6.29 4.94
N ARG A 88 12.64 7.25 5.83
CA ARG A 88 13.97 7.88 5.87
C ARG A 88 15.02 6.93 6.44
N HIS A 89 14.67 6.21 7.50
CA HIS A 89 15.55 5.24 8.13
C HIS A 89 15.90 4.10 7.16
N LEU A 90 14.89 3.58 6.46
CA LEU A 90 15.03 2.46 5.53
C LEU A 90 15.48 2.89 4.12
N ARG A 91 15.71 4.18 3.88
CA ARG A 91 16.03 4.71 2.54
C ARG A 91 17.26 4.05 1.92
N ARG A 92 18.31 3.79 2.72
CA ARG A 92 19.53 3.15 2.22
C ARG A 92 19.26 1.69 1.87
N ALA A 93 18.74 0.91 2.82
CA ALA A 93 18.39 -0.49 2.60
C ALA A 93 17.47 -0.70 1.36
N LEU A 94 16.41 0.11 1.22
CA LEU A 94 15.51 0.03 0.06
C LEU A 94 16.20 0.41 -1.27
N ARG A 95 17.16 1.33 -1.23
CA ARG A 95 17.99 1.68 -2.40
C ARG A 95 18.92 0.53 -2.76
N ASP A 96 19.53 -0.09 -1.77
CA ASP A 96 20.46 -1.20 -1.97
C ASP A 96 19.73 -2.41 -2.56
N CYS A 97 18.52 -2.72 -2.07
CA CYS A 97 17.65 -3.74 -2.68
C CYS A 97 17.34 -3.45 -4.15
N ARG A 98 17.02 -2.18 -4.50
CA ARG A 98 16.80 -1.79 -5.90
C ARG A 98 18.06 -1.90 -6.74
N SER A 99 19.22 -1.55 -6.19
CA SER A 99 20.49 -1.70 -6.90
C SER A 99 20.80 -3.16 -7.18
N ALA A 100 20.55 -4.06 -6.22
CA ALA A 100 20.71 -5.50 -6.39
C ALA A 100 19.75 -6.05 -7.47
N PHE A 101 18.49 -5.61 -7.47
CA PHE A 101 17.55 -5.92 -8.55
C PHE A 101 18.08 -5.49 -9.92
N GLY A 102 18.57 -4.25 -10.04
CA GLY A 102 19.12 -3.75 -11.31
C GLY A 102 20.31 -4.58 -11.80
N GLN A 103 21.18 -5.04 -10.90
CA GLN A 103 22.30 -5.94 -11.25
C GLN A 103 21.79 -7.32 -11.71
N CYS A 104 20.83 -7.89 -10.99
CA CYS A 104 20.20 -9.17 -11.35
C CYS A 104 19.51 -9.09 -12.72
N ALA A 105 18.67 -8.07 -12.93
CA ALA A 105 17.92 -7.88 -14.17
C ALA A 105 18.84 -7.65 -15.39
N ASN A 106 19.99 -7.00 -15.20
CA ASN A 106 20.98 -6.80 -16.26
C ASN A 106 21.72 -8.09 -16.65
N ALA A 107 21.77 -9.07 -15.75
CA ALA A 107 22.37 -10.39 -16.03
C ALA A 107 21.43 -11.32 -16.80
N CYS A 108 20.13 -11.00 -16.87
CA CYS A 108 19.16 -11.76 -17.65
C CYS A 108 19.44 -11.67 -19.16
N VAL A 109 19.21 -12.78 -19.86
CA VAL A 109 19.34 -12.82 -21.33
C VAL A 109 18.29 -11.89 -21.98
N PRO A 110 18.56 -11.34 -23.17
CA PRO A 110 17.57 -10.57 -23.92
C PRO A 110 16.29 -11.39 -24.14
N GLY A 111 15.15 -10.75 -23.90
CA GLY A 111 13.80 -11.30 -24.03
C GLY A 111 12.81 -10.14 -24.01
N GLY A 112 11.50 -10.37 -23.95
CA GLY A 112 10.59 -9.23 -23.84
C GLY A 112 9.19 -9.65 -23.39
N PRO A 113 8.45 -8.73 -22.76
CA PRO A 113 7.07 -8.97 -22.39
C PRO A 113 6.20 -9.13 -23.65
N PRO A 114 5.13 -9.95 -23.61
CA PRO A 114 4.20 -10.08 -24.71
C PRO A 114 3.60 -8.71 -25.08
N GLY A 115 3.67 -8.34 -26.35
CA GLY A 115 3.21 -7.03 -26.84
C GLY A 115 4.25 -5.89 -26.73
N GLY A 116 5.46 -6.18 -26.26
CA GLY A 116 6.59 -5.24 -26.24
C GLY A 116 6.65 -4.35 -25.00
N VAL A 117 7.86 -3.87 -24.69
CA VAL A 117 8.14 -3.05 -23.51
C VAL A 117 7.34 -1.75 -23.46
N ASP A 118 7.12 -1.13 -24.62
CA ASP A 118 6.39 0.15 -24.68
C ASP A 118 4.91 -0.01 -24.29
N THR A 119 4.26 -1.09 -24.72
CA THR A 119 2.89 -1.43 -24.32
C THR A 119 2.82 -1.69 -22.82
N CYS A 120 3.73 -2.51 -22.29
CA CYS A 120 3.83 -2.79 -20.85
C CYS A 120 4.00 -1.50 -20.02
N LYS A 121 4.89 -0.58 -20.44
CA LYS A 121 5.09 0.71 -19.77
C LYS A 121 3.87 1.61 -19.87
N ALA A 122 3.20 1.61 -21.02
CA ALA A 122 1.97 2.38 -21.23
C ALA A 122 0.85 1.91 -20.29
N ASP A 123 0.66 0.61 -20.14
CA ASP A 123 -0.35 0.02 -19.27
C ASP A 123 -0.06 0.30 -17.78
N ALA A 124 1.19 0.12 -17.34
CA ALA A 124 1.61 0.46 -15.98
C ALA A 124 1.39 1.97 -15.69
N LYS A 125 1.67 2.83 -16.67
CA LYS A 125 1.45 4.28 -16.56
C LYS A 125 -0.04 4.62 -16.53
N ALA A 126 -0.87 3.96 -17.34
CA ALA A 126 -2.31 4.17 -17.35
C ALA A 126 -2.96 3.77 -16.02
N ALA A 127 -2.54 2.62 -15.45
CA ALA A 127 -2.97 2.17 -14.13
C ALA A 127 -2.61 3.18 -13.02
N LEU A 128 -1.36 3.65 -12.98
CA LEU A 128 -0.95 4.71 -12.04
C LEU A 128 -1.75 6.01 -12.25
N GLN A 129 -1.98 6.41 -13.50
CA GLN A 129 -2.74 7.62 -13.79
C GLN A 129 -4.19 7.50 -13.31
N ALA A 130 -4.82 6.34 -13.45
CA ALA A 130 -6.15 6.07 -12.91
C ALA A 130 -6.17 6.17 -11.37
N ASP A 131 -5.19 5.57 -10.69
CA ASP A 131 -5.05 5.64 -9.23
C ASP A 131 -4.82 7.08 -8.75
N LEU A 132 -3.95 7.82 -9.42
CA LEU A 132 -3.68 9.23 -9.13
C LEU A 132 -4.88 10.12 -9.43
N ALA A 133 -5.61 9.87 -10.52
CA ALA A 133 -6.83 10.60 -10.84
C ALA A 133 -7.91 10.35 -9.79
N SER A 134 -8.06 9.12 -9.30
CA SER A 134 -8.96 8.79 -8.19
C SER A 134 -8.56 9.50 -6.90
N CYS A 135 -7.27 9.48 -6.54
CA CYS A 135 -6.73 10.21 -5.40
C CYS A 135 -6.93 11.73 -5.52
N LYS A 136 -6.66 12.29 -6.70
CA LYS A 136 -6.79 13.71 -6.99
C LYS A 136 -8.24 14.16 -7.01
N ALA A 137 -9.15 13.39 -7.61
CA ALA A 137 -10.58 13.67 -7.59
C ALA A 137 -11.11 13.64 -6.15
N THR A 138 -10.71 12.65 -5.36
CA THR A 138 -11.04 12.59 -3.93
C THR A 138 -10.53 13.82 -3.20
N TYR A 139 -9.25 14.17 -3.37
CA TYR A 139 -8.62 15.34 -2.75
C TYR A 139 -9.28 16.66 -3.18
N GLN A 140 -9.51 16.85 -4.48
CA GLN A 140 -10.12 18.06 -5.03
C GLN A 140 -11.55 18.21 -4.56
N VAL A 141 -12.35 17.14 -4.59
CA VAL A 141 -13.74 17.17 -4.09
C VAL A 141 -13.78 17.41 -2.58
N THR A 142 -12.81 16.92 -1.80
CA THR A 142 -12.70 17.32 -0.40
C THR A 142 -12.22 18.75 -0.20
N ALA A 143 -11.20 19.19 -0.93
CA ALA A 143 -10.59 20.50 -0.71
C ALA A 143 -11.54 21.61 -1.18
N SER A 144 -12.17 21.48 -2.35
CA SER A 144 -13.17 22.43 -2.83
C SER A 144 -14.52 22.24 -2.16
N GLY A 145 -14.89 21.01 -1.81
CA GLY A 145 -16.14 20.70 -1.11
C GLY A 145 -16.14 21.07 0.37
N CYS A 146 -15.00 21.37 1.00
CA CYS A 146 -14.93 21.86 2.38
C CYS A 146 -14.83 23.39 2.48
N ILE A 147 -14.53 24.10 1.39
CA ILE A 147 -14.46 25.58 1.40
C ILE A 147 -15.87 26.14 1.66
N ASN A 148 -15.98 27.04 2.64
CA ASN A 148 -17.22 27.67 3.08
C ASN A 148 -18.32 26.69 3.53
N LYS A 149 -17.98 25.46 3.94
CA LYS A 149 -18.93 24.51 4.53
C LYS A 149 -18.81 24.44 6.04
N ASP A 150 -19.92 24.13 6.71
CA ASP A 150 -19.95 23.91 8.16
C ASP A 150 -18.95 22.82 8.57
N GLY A 151 -17.96 23.21 9.38
CA GLY A 151 -16.88 22.33 9.81
C GLY A 151 -17.37 21.14 10.63
N THR A 152 -18.44 21.32 11.41
CA THR A 152 -19.05 20.25 12.21
C THR A 152 -19.66 19.17 11.32
N CYS A 153 -20.40 19.57 10.28
CA CYS A 153 -20.96 18.66 9.30
C CYS A 153 -19.86 17.90 8.54
N VAL A 154 -18.84 18.61 8.05
CA VAL A 154 -17.71 17.99 7.33
C VAL A 154 -16.98 16.99 8.23
N GLN A 155 -16.76 17.34 9.50
CA GLN A 155 -16.17 16.43 10.47
C GLN A 155 -17.04 15.18 10.70
N GLY A 156 -18.36 15.36 10.80
CA GLY A 156 -19.33 14.26 10.89
C GLY A 156 -19.27 13.32 9.69
N CYS A 157 -19.19 13.86 8.47
CA CYS A 157 -18.99 13.08 7.25
C CYS A 157 -17.67 12.29 7.28
N GLY A 158 -16.58 12.92 7.74
CA GLY A 158 -15.28 12.28 7.88
C GLY A 158 -15.30 11.13 8.89
N ASP A 159 -15.99 11.31 10.02
CA ASP A 159 -16.18 10.26 11.03
C ASP A 159 -17.05 9.12 10.51
N ALA A 160 -18.13 9.41 9.78
CA ALA A 160 -18.98 8.41 9.14
C ALA A 160 -18.20 7.59 8.09
N ARG A 161 -17.34 8.22 7.29
CA ARG A 161 -16.46 7.53 6.35
C ARG A 161 -15.49 6.58 7.05
N ASP A 162 -14.88 7.07 8.13
CA ASP A 162 -13.92 6.27 8.89
C ASP A 162 -14.60 5.09 9.57
N ALA A 163 -15.84 5.25 10.06
CA ALA A 163 -16.66 4.17 10.58
C ALA A 163 -17.06 3.18 9.47
N CYS A 164 -17.51 3.68 8.31
CA CYS A 164 -17.86 2.88 7.14
C CYS A 164 -16.70 2.02 6.65
N SER A 165 -15.49 2.60 6.57
CA SER A 165 -14.31 1.90 6.06
C SER A 165 -13.58 1.04 7.11
N ALA A 166 -13.93 1.17 8.40
CA ALA A 166 -13.25 0.44 9.47
C ALA A 166 -13.32 -1.09 9.33
N PRO A 167 -14.48 -1.72 9.02
CA PRO A 167 -14.55 -3.17 8.84
C PRO A 167 -13.68 -3.64 7.67
N THR A 168 -13.76 -2.96 6.52
CA THR A 168 -12.96 -3.28 5.33
C THR A 168 -11.47 -3.12 5.59
N GLN A 169 -11.06 -2.06 6.29
CA GLN A 169 -9.65 -1.86 6.68
C GLN A 169 -9.18 -2.92 7.68
N SER A 170 -10.05 -3.35 8.61
CA SER A 170 -9.74 -4.42 9.56
C SER A 170 -9.58 -5.77 8.86
N MET A 171 -10.49 -6.11 7.93
CA MET A 171 -10.40 -7.33 7.12
C MET A 171 -9.15 -7.31 6.24
N LEU A 172 -8.86 -6.18 5.60
CA LEU A 172 -7.63 -6.02 4.81
C LEU A 172 -6.38 -6.21 5.68
N ALA A 173 -6.34 -5.62 6.87
CA ALA A 173 -5.22 -5.79 7.79
C ALA A 173 -5.04 -7.26 8.22
N ALA A 174 -6.14 -7.94 8.56
CA ALA A 174 -6.12 -9.36 8.91
C ALA A 174 -5.66 -10.23 7.73
N ALA A 175 -6.20 -10.00 6.54
CA ALA A 175 -5.81 -10.72 5.32
C ALA A 175 -4.31 -10.53 5.00
N MET A 176 -3.81 -9.30 5.13
CA MET A 176 -2.38 -9.01 4.95
C MET A 176 -1.51 -9.79 5.94
N MET A 177 -1.91 -9.86 7.21
CA MET A 177 -1.19 -10.67 8.21
C MET A 177 -1.20 -12.16 7.86
N VAL A 178 -2.34 -12.69 7.37
CA VAL A 178 -2.45 -14.09 6.93
C VAL A 178 -1.53 -14.35 5.75
N CYS A 179 -1.53 -13.50 4.72
CA CYS A 179 -0.64 -13.66 3.56
C CYS A 179 0.84 -13.64 3.97
N THR A 180 1.23 -12.72 4.87
CA THR A 180 2.60 -12.68 5.40
C THR A 180 2.95 -13.91 6.24
N ALA A 181 2.01 -14.44 7.03
CA ALA A 181 2.24 -15.66 7.80
C ALA A 181 2.38 -16.89 6.89
N GLN A 182 1.56 -16.99 5.85
CA GLN A 182 1.64 -18.04 4.84
C GLN A 182 2.97 -18.02 4.10
N GLU A 183 3.44 -16.85 3.71
CA GLU A 183 4.75 -16.70 3.08
C GLU A 183 5.88 -17.19 3.98
N LYS A 184 5.90 -16.78 5.25
CA LYS A 184 6.91 -17.23 6.22
C LYS A 184 6.89 -18.74 6.41
N ALA A 185 5.69 -19.33 6.51
CA ALA A 185 5.53 -20.77 6.66
C ALA A 185 6.02 -21.51 5.40
N ALA A 186 5.67 -21.02 4.22
CA ALA A 186 6.09 -21.60 2.95
C ALA A 186 7.61 -21.47 2.74
N ALA A 187 8.20 -20.31 3.07
CA ALA A 187 9.65 -20.12 3.01
C ALA A 187 10.39 -21.06 3.97
N ALA A 188 9.90 -21.20 5.21
CA ALA A 188 10.47 -22.15 6.17
C ALA A 188 10.38 -23.60 5.67
N ALA A 189 9.27 -23.99 5.04
CA ALA A 189 9.11 -25.31 4.42
C ALA A 189 10.09 -25.51 3.25
N CYS A 190 10.30 -24.49 2.41
CA CYS A 190 11.28 -24.53 1.32
C CYS A 190 12.71 -24.76 1.83
N VAL A 191 13.12 -24.06 2.90
CA VAL A 191 14.44 -24.24 3.53
C VAL A 191 14.60 -25.64 4.11
N GLN A 192 13.56 -26.16 4.77
CA GLN A 192 13.59 -27.53 5.32
C GLN A 192 13.65 -28.60 4.23
N ALA A 193 12.95 -28.41 3.11
CA ALA A 193 12.92 -29.34 2.00
C ALA A 193 14.22 -29.32 1.17
N ASN A 194 14.98 -28.22 1.21
CA ASN A 194 16.19 -28.03 0.42
C ASN A 194 17.39 -27.60 1.30
N PRO A 195 17.86 -28.46 2.21
CA PRO A 195 18.92 -28.13 3.17
C PRO A 195 20.28 -27.87 2.52
N GLY A 196 20.49 -28.37 1.29
CA GLY A 196 21.68 -28.10 0.48
C GLY A 196 21.64 -26.78 -0.28
N GLY A 197 20.53 -26.04 -0.21
CA GLY A 197 20.32 -24.82 -1.00
C GLY A 197 20.28 -25.07 -2.51
N GLY A 198 20.70 -24.07 -3.28
CA GLY A 198 20.78 -24.12 -4.73
C GLY A 198 19.45 -23.84 -5.45
N SER A 199 19.42 -24.08 -6.77
CA SER A 199 18.28 -23.73 -7.61
C SER A 199 16.92 -24.31 -7.15
N PRO A 200 16.83 -25.51 -6.55
CA PRO A 200 15.55 -26.02 -6.05
C PRO A 200 15.00 -25.22 -4.86
N LEU A 201 15.88 -24.71 -3.98
CA LEU A 201 15.50 -23.81 -2.89
C LEU A 201 14.99 -22.50 -3.46
N ASP A 202 15.72 -21.90 -4.41
CA ASP A 202 15.37 -20.62 -5.02
C ASP A 202 14.01 -20.68 -5.74
N GLN A 203 13.72 -21.77 -6.46
CA GLN A 203 12.47 -21.96 -7.17
C GLN A 203 11.28 -22.19 -6.21
N CYS A 204 11.49 -22.91 -5.11
CA CYS A 204 10.49 -23.10 -4.07
C CYS A 204 10.14 -21.76 -3.39
N LEU A 205 11.17 -21.01 -3.00
CA LEU A 205 11.03 -19.70 -2.41
C LEU A 205 10.28 -18.76 -3.37
N THR A 206 10.66 -18.72 -4.65
CA THR A 206 9.97 -17.97 -5.72
C THR A 206 8.46 -18.24 -5.76
N THR A 207 8.08 -19.51 -5.70
CA THR A 207 6.67 -19.90 -5.70
C THR A 207 5.93 -19.43 -4.44
N ALA A 208 6.56 -19.52 -3.27
CA ALA A 208 5.98 -19.07 -2.01
C ALA A 208 5.63 -17.58 -2.03
N GLN A 209 6.48 -16.75 -2.63
CA GLN A 209 6.20 -15.32 -2.76
C GLN A 209 5.24 -14.95 -3.86
N ALA A 210 5.27 -15.64 -5.01
CA ALA A 210 4.25 -15.43 -6.03
C ALA A 210 2.85 -15.64 -5.44
N ASN A 211 2.71 -16.69 -4.62
CA ASN A 211 1.48 -16.97 -3.88
C ASN A 211 1.15 -15.91 -2.82
N ALA A 212 2.15 -15.43 -2.08
CA ALA A 212 1.97 -14.36 -1.10
C ALA A 212 1.57 -13.03 -1.75
N PHE A 213 2.17 -12.69 -2.89
CA PHE A 213 1.85 -11.52 -3.69
C PHE A 213 0.41 -11.61 -4.20
N ALA A 214 0.03 -12.72 -4.83
CA ALA A 214 -1.34 -12.97 -5.30
C ALA A 214 -2.36 -12.90 -4.14
N CYS A 215 -2.01 -13.41 -2.96
CA CYS A 215 -2.84 -13.30 -1.75
C CYS A 215 -3.04 -11.83 -1.33
N ARG A 216 -1.95 -11.05 -1.27
CA ARG A 216 -2.01 -9.61 -0.91
C ARG A 216 -2.78 -8.82 -1.96
N GLU A 217 -2.59 -9.12 -3.24
CA GLU A 217 -3.32 -8.48 -4.33
C GLU A 217 -4.82 -8.79 -4.26
N ALA A 218 -5.20 -10.06 -4.09
CA ALA A 218 -6.58 -10.46 -3.92
C ALA A 218 -7.24 -9.77 -2.71
N ALA A 219 -6.51 -9.63 -1.60
CA ALA A 219 -6.98 -8.89 -0.43
C ALA A 219 -7.19 -7.40 -0.72
N LEU A 220 -6.32 -6.77 -1.51
CA LEU A 220 -6.49 -5.37 -1.96
C LEU A 220 -7.69 -5.23 -2.91
N GLN A 221 -7.83 -6.13 -3.88
CA GLN A 221 -8.96 -6.16 -4.83
C GLN A 221 -10.29 -6.35 -4.09
N ALA A 222 -10.33 -7.23 -3.08
CA ALA A 222 -11.51 -7.43 -2.23
C ALA A 222 -11.85 -6.20 -1.38
N ALA A 223 -10.84 -5.47 -0.89
CA ALA A 223 -11.04 -4.26 -0.08
C ALA A 223 -11.46 -3.05 -0.92
N GLY A 224 -11.03 -3.00 -2.19
CA GLY A 224 -11.24 -1.87 -3.12
C GLY A 224 -12.69 -1.38 -3.19
N PRO A 225 -13.68 -2.24 -3.50
CA PRO A 225 -15.08 -1.83 -3.60
C PRO A 225 -15.63 -1.20 -2.32
N GLY A 226 -15.32 -1.78 -1.16
CA GLY A 226 -15.77 -1.26 0.14
C GLY A 226 -15.18 0.11 0.46
N ILE A 227 -13.89 0.32 0.19
CA ILE A 227 -13.23 1.63 0.38
C ILE A 227 -13.82 2.67 -0.60
N THR A 228 -14.04 2.29 -1.86
CA THR A 228 -14.63 3.16 -2.88
C THR A 228 -16.04 3.59 -2.51
N ALA A 229 -16.89 2.65 -2.07
CA ALA A 229 -18.26 2.93 -1.65
C ALA A 229 -18.31 3.95 -0.48
N CYS A 230 -17.50 3.73 0.55
CA CYS A 230 -17.41 4.67 1.68
C CYS A 230 -16.88 6.05 1.25
N THR A 231 -15.95 6.09 0.29
CA THR A 231 -15.42 7.33 -0.27
C THR A 231 -16.48 8.11 -1.05
N GLN A 232 -17.30 7.42 -1.85
CA GLN A 232 -18.41 8.05 -2.56
C GLN A 232 -19.48 8.60 -1.61
N GLN A 233 -19.84 7.84 -0.57
CA GLN A 233 -20.77 8.31 0.47
C GLN A 233 -20.25 9.57 1.18
N TYR A 234 -18.96 9.59 1.51
CA TYR A 234 -18.31 10.75 2.10
C TYR A 234 -18.35 11.97 1.20
N VAL A 235 -18.04 11.80 -0.09
CA VAL A 235 -18.14 12.86 -1.10
C VAL A 235 -19.55 13.43 -1.17
N GLY A 236 -20.58 12.57 -1.20
CA GLY A 236 -21.98 12.99 -1.18
C GLY A 236 -22.34 13.77 0.09
N CYS A 237 -21.92 13.27 1.25
CA CYS A 237 -22.15 13.89 2.55
C CYS A 237 -21.53 15.31 2.62
N VAL A 238 -20.25 15.46 2.24
CA VAL A 238 -19.56 16.76 2.26
C VAL A 238 -20.24 17.78 1.33
N LYS A 239 -20.70 17.35 0.15
CA LYS A 239 -21.45 18.23 -0.77
C LYS A 239 -22.75 18.73 -0.16
N ALA A 240 -23.44 17.88 0.61
CA ALA A 240 -24.70 18.19 1.27
C ALA A 240 -24.55 19.04 2.54
N CYS A 241 -23.33 19.23 3.05
CA CYS A 241 -23.12 20.09 4.21
C CYS A 241 -23.57 21.54 3.93
N PRO A 242 -24.21 22.22 4.90
CA PRO A 242 -24.59 23.62 4.75
C PRO A 242 -23.35 24.51 4.68
N ALA A 243 -23.53 25.75 4.24
CA ALA A 243 -22.48 26.75 4.34
C ALA A 243 -22.21 27.11 5.81
N ALA A 244 -20.96 27.47 6.14
CA ALA A 244 -20.56 27.96 7.46
C ALA A 244 -20.98 29.41 7.71
#